data_AF-A0A853DN91-F1
#
_entry.id   AF-A0A853DN91-F1
#
_cell.length_a   1.000
_cell.length_b   1.000
_cell.length_c   1.000
_cell.angle_alpha   90.00
_cell.angle_beta   90.00
_cell.angle_gamma   90.00
#
_symmetry.space_group_name_H-M   'P 1'
#
loop_
_entity.id
_entity.type
_entity.pdbx_description
1 polymer ?
#
loop_
_entity_poly.entity_id
_entity_poly.type
_entity_poly.pdbx_seq_one_letter_code
_entity_poly.pdbx_strand_id
1 'polypeptide(L)'
;MANGLAKKQLLSSRDAEWLRSANAHANAAYADPSLTGSGCYDLDRFPGARAWFKATATYLLEMTGEYLELLDRYDVPWVELRTARPGRVVYEDNVQVVTTPFSYPADWPFSR
;
A
#
# COMPACT_ATOMS: atom_id res chain seq x y z
N MET A 1 7.82 4.39 -7.20
CA MET A 1 6.45 4.78 -6.75
C MET A 1 6.01 6.06 -7.45
N ALA A 2 4.73 6.17 -7.82
CA ALA A 2 4.16 7.30 -8.57
C ALA A 2 4.31 8.65 -7.84
N ASN A 3 4.10 8.67 -6.53
CA ASN A 3 4.31 9.87 -5.70
C ASN A 3 5.77 10.36 -5.73
N GLY A 4 6.74 9.47 -5.95
CA GLY A 4 8.14 9.85 -6.14
C GLY A 4 8.38 10.58 -7.46
N LEU A 5 7.71 10.15 -8.54
CA LEU A 5 7.75 10.83 -9.85
C LEU A 5 7.13 12.23 -9.74
N ALA A 6 5.98 12.34 -9.08
CA ALA A 6 5.31 13.62 -8.85
C ALA A 6 6.16 14.61 -8.04
N LYS A 7 6.75 14.15 -6.92
CA LYS A 7 7.64 14.98 -6.09
C LYS A 7 8.88 15.47 -6.84
N LYS A 8 9.39 14.67 -7.77
CA LYS A 8 10.54 15.03 -8.62
C LYS A 8 10.14 15.77 -9.89
N GLN A 9 8.85 16.08 -10.08
CA GLN A 9 8.32 16.76 -11.26
C GLN A 9 8.68 16.05 -12.58
N LEU A 10 8.75 14.72 -12.55
CA LEU A 10 9.09 13.90 -13.72
C LEU A 10 7.87 13.52 -14.55
N LEU A 11 6.66 13.77 -14.04
CA LEU A 11 5.42 13.46 -14.74
C LEU A 11 5.09 14.52 -15.78
N SER A 12 4.53 14.09 -16.91
CA SER A 12 3.83 14.98 -17.83
C SER A 12 2.67 15.67 -17.12
N SER A 13 2.24 16.84 -17.61
CA SER A 13 1.11 17.59 -17.01
C SER A 13 -0.17 16.75 -16.96
N ARG A 14 -0.41 15.92 -17.98
CA ARG A 14 -1.57 15.02 -18.03
C ARG A 14 -1.50 13.96 -16.93
N ASP A 15 -0.34 13.37 -16.73
CA ASP A 15 -0.15 12.30 -15.74
C ASP A 15 -0.14 12.85 -14.30
N ALA A 16 0.39 14.05 -14.12
CA ALA A 16 0.33 14.75 -12.84
C ALA A 16 -1.12 15.11 -12.46
N GLU A 17 -1.94 15.50 -13.43
CA GLU A 17 -3.38 15.75 -13.22
C GLU A 17 -4.11 14.47 -12.85
N TRP A 18 -3.95 13.42 -13.67
CA TRP A 18 -4.56 12.12 -13.42
C TRP A 18 -4.20 11.58 -12.04
N LEU A 19 -2.90 11.58 -11.67
CA LEU A 19 -2.44 11.08 -10.38
C LEU A 19 -3.07 11.86 -9.21
N ARG A 20 -3.25 13.18 -9.36
CA ARG A 20 -3.88 14.01 -8.33
C ARG A 20 -5.35 13.66 -8.16
N SER A 21 -6.10 13.50 -9.26
CA SER A 21 -7.50 13.09 -9.25
C SER A 21 -7.68 11.69 -8.67
N ALA A 22 -6.85 10.73 -9.09
CA ALA A 22 -6.89 9.36 -8.60
C ALA A 22 -6.58 9.28 -7.10
N ASN A 23 -5.55 9.99 -6.62
CA ASN A 23 -5.23 10.07 -5.19
C ASN A 23 -6.35 10.74 -4.39
N ALA A 24 -6.95 11.82 -4.91
CA ALA A 24 -8.06 12.49 -4.24
C ALA A 24 -9.29 11.59 -4.11
N HIS A 25 -9.60 10.83 -5.16
CA HIS A 25 -10.68 9.83 -5.12
C HIS A 25 -10.38 8.74 -4.08
N ALA A 26 -9.17 8.17 -4.08
CA ALA A 26 -8.78 7.14 -3.12
C ALA A 26 -8.84 7.63 -1.67
N ASN A 27 -8.35 8.84 -1.40
CA ASN A 27 -8.39 9.45 -0.06
C ASN A 27 -9.82 9.74 0.42
N ALA A 28 -10.76 9.97 -0.49
CA ALA A 28 -12.17 10.14 -0.16
C ALA A 28 -12.88 8.81 0.06
N ALA A 29 -12.49 7.76 -0.68
CA ALA A 29 -13.14 6.46 -0.67
C ALA A 29 -12.64 5.52 0.44
N TYR A 30 -11.38 5.66 0.87
CA TYR A 30 -10.73 4.71 1.78
C TYR A 30 -10.09 5.40 2.98
N ALA A 31 -10.10 4.72 4.12
CA ALA A 31 -9.46 5.22 5.32
C ALA A 31 -7.94 5.25 5.16
N ASP A 32 -7.30 6.33 5.60
CA ASP A 32 -5.84 6.38 5.79
C ASP A 32 -5.52 5.84 7.19
N PRO A 33 -4.84 4.67 7.31
CA PRO A 33 -4.48 4.09 8.61
C PRO A 33 -3.67 5.04 9.49
N SER A 34 -2.92 5.97 8.89
CA SER A 34 -2.12 6.99 9.58
C SER A 34 -2.98 8.01 10.33
N LEU A 35 -4.21 8.25 9.86
CA LEU A 35 -5.14 9.23 10.44
C LEU A 35 -6.12 8.61 11.44
N THR A 36 -6.14 7.28 11.57
CA THR A 36 -7.05 6.57 12.50
C THR A 36 -6.59 6.56 13.96
N GLY A 37 -5.38 7.07 14.24
CA GLY A 37 -4.79 7.02 15.59
C GLY A 37 -4.23 5.65 15.99
N SER A 38 -4.23 4.66 15.09
CA SER A 38 -3.68 3.31 15.34
C SER A 38 -2.19 3.31 15.69
N GLY A 39 -1.43 4.33 15.22
CA GLY A 39 0.02 4.34 15.31
C GLY A 39 0.68 3.19 14.54
N CYS A 40 -0.02 2.60 13.56
CA CYS A 40 0.41 1.37 12.88
C CYS A 40 1.71 1.52 12.06
N TYR A 41 2.12 2.75 11.75
CA TYR A 41 3.39 3.08 11.08
C TYR A 41 4.44 3.69 12.01
N ASP A 42 4.22 3.67 13.33
CA ASP A 42 5.25 4.04 14.30
C ASP A 42 6.43 3.06 14.18
N LEU A 43 7.60 3.57 13.77
CA LEU A 43 8.77 2.76 13.47
C LEU A 43 9.40 2.13 14.73
N ASP A 44 9.28 2.77 15.88
CA ASP A 44 9.82 2.27 17.14
C ASP A 44 8.94 1.14 17.68
N ARG A 45 7.62 1.24 17.46
CA ARG A 45 6.65 0.24 17.91
C ARG A 45 6.44 -0.92 16.92
N PHE A 46 6.45 -0.62 15.63
CA PHE A 46 6.10 -1.55 14.54
C PHE A 46 7.14 -1.48 13.40
N PRO A 47 8.41 -1.88 13.67
CA PRO A 47 9.47 -1.81 12.68
C PRO A 47 9.12 -2.62 11.43
N GLY A 48 9.25 -1.99 10.26
CA GLY A 48 8.98 -2.62 8.98
C GLY A 48 7.50 -2.80 8.64
N ALA A 49 6.57 -2.14 9.35
CA ALA A 49 5.15 -2.15 9.03
C ALA A 49 4.88 -1.80 7.55
N ARG A 50 4.05 -2.61 6.89
CA ARG A 50 3.64 -2.44 5.48
C ARG A 50 2.16 -2.72 5.31
N ALA A 51 1.51 -1.91 4.48
CA ALA A 51 0.14 -2.13 4.05
C ALA A 51 0.06 -3.24 3.00
N TRP A 52 -1.04 -3.99 3.06
CA TRP A 52 -1.45 -4.99 2.09
C TRP A 52 -2.93 -4.80 1.81
N PHE A 53 -3.34 -4.91 0.55
CA PHE A 53 -4.75 -4.98 0.18
C PHE A 53 -5.27 -6.41 0.37
N LYS A 54 -6.49 -6.53 0.87
CA LYS A 54 -7.20 -7.80 0.95
C LYS A 54 -7.57 -8.25 -0.47
N ALA A 55 -7.53 -9.55 -0.73
CA ALA A 55 -7.93 -10.10 -2.03
C ALA A 55 -9.41 -9.80 -2.38
N THR A 56 -10.23 -9.52 -1.36
CA THR A 56 -11.65 -9.13 -1.50
C THR A 56 -11.83 -7.65 -1.85
N ALA A 57 -10.78 -6.83 -1.80
CA ALA A 57 -10.85 -5.40 -2.13
C ALA A 57 -10.78 -5.18 -3.66
N THR A 58 -11.68 -5.82 -4.41
CA THR A 58 -11.62 -5.92 -5.88
C THR A 58 -11.51 -4.55 -6.55
N TYR A 59 -12.35 -3.59 -6.16
CA TYR A 59 -12.32 -2.23 -6.73
C TYR A 59 -10.99 -1.49 -6.45
N LEU A 60 -10.43 -1.67 -5.26
CA LEU A 60 -9.15 -1.05 -4.90
C LEU A 60 -8.00 -1.70 -5.66
N LEU A 61 -8.03 -3.02 -5.84
CA LEU A 61 -7.07 -3.76 -6.66
C LEU A 61 -7.17 -3.37 -8.15
N GLU A 62 -8.37 -3.24 -8.70
CA GLU A 62 -8.59 -2.73 -10.07
C GLU A 62 -8.00 -1.34 -10.25
N MET A 63 -8.25 -0.43 -9.29
CA MET A 63 -7.68 0.92 -9.30
C MET A 63 -6.15 0.90 -9.34
N THR A 64 -5.48 -0.09 -8.73
CA THR A 64 -4.01 -0.18 -8.80
C THR A 64 -3.50 -0.40 -10.23
N GLY A 65 -4.28 -1.01 -11.11
CA GLY A 65 -3.88 -1.25 -12.50
C GLY A 65 -3.43 0.02 -13.22
N GLU A 66 -4.21 1.10 -13.12
CA GLU A 66 -3.86 2.39 -13.74
C GLU A 66 -2.57 2.99 -13.14
N TYR A 67 -2.30 2.77 -11.85
CA TYR A 67 -1.04 3.20 -11.24
C TYR A 67 0.14 2.38 -11.78
N LEU A 68 -0.03 1.09 -12.01
CA LEU A 68 1.02 0.22 -12.58
C LEU A 68 1.32 0.59 -14.02
N GLU A 69 0.29 0.87 -14.83
CA GLU A 69 0.47 1.42 -16.19
C GLU A 69 1.22 2.76 -16.18
N LEU A 70 0.95 3.62 -15.19
CA LEU A 70 1.73 4.84 -15.00
C LEU A 70 3.19 4.49 -14.69
N LEU A 71 3.47 3.55 -13.78
CA LEU A 71 4.84 3.16 -13.46
C LEU A 71 5.58 2.61 -14.68
N ASP A 72 4.93 1.77 -15.48
CA ASP A 72 5.50 1.20 -16.71
C ASP A 72 5.89 2.29 -17.72
N ARG A 73 5.04 3.32 -17.89
CA ARG A 73 5.32 4.43 -18.82
C ARG A 73 6.58 5.23 -18.47
N TYR A 74 6.96 5.25 -17.20
CA TYR A 74 8.14 5.96 -16.71
C TYR A 74 9.27 5.00 -16.35
N ASP A 75 9.21 3.75 -16.84
CA ASP A 75 10.22 2.71 -16.63
C ASP A 75 10.54 2.49 -15.14
N VAL A 76 9.53 2.62 -14.27
CA VAL A 76 9.68 2.38 -12.84
C VAL A 76 9.34 0.92 -12.54
N PRO A 77 10.34 0.08 -12.18
CA PRO A 77 10.10 -1.33 -11.95
C PRO A 77 9.19 -1.56 -10.75
N TRP A 78 8.31 -2.56 -10.88
CA TRP A 78 7.42 -3.02 -9.82
C TRP A 78 7.25 -4.54 -9.89
N VAL A 79 6.82 -5.15 -8.79
CA VAL A 79 6.43 -6.56 -8.73
C VAL A 79 5.16 -6.69 -7.90
N GLU A 80 4.30 -7.63 -8.25
CA GLU A 80 3.15 -7.99 -7.43
C GLU A 80 3.55 -9.05 -6.40
N LEU A 81 3.16 -8.86 -5.14
CA LEU A 81 3.32 -9.84 -4.08
C LEU A 81 1.95 -10.28 -3.58
N ARG A 82 1.72 -11.60 -3.53
CA ARG A 82 0.53 -12.21 -2.93
C ARG A 82 0.92 -13.16 -1.82
N THR A 83 0.25 -13.07 -0.68
CA THR A 83 0.49 -13.96 0.46
C THR A 83 -0.75 -14.06 1.33
N ALA A 84 -0.99 -15.25 1.89
CA ALA A 84 -1.98 -15.46 2.95
C ALA A 84 -1.42 -15.14 4.34
N ARG A 85 -0.12 -14.85 4.43
CA ARG A 85 0.64 -14.66 5.68
C ARG A 85 1.52 -13.40 5.56
N PRO A 86 0.92 -12.20 5.49
CA PRO A 86 1.66 -10.95 5.28
C PRO A 86 2.53 -10.54 6.48
N GLY A 87 2.27 -11.11 7.66
CA GLY A 87 2.99 -10.81 8.90
C GLY A 87 2.04 -10.73 10.08
N ARG A 88 2.47 -10.08 11.17
CA ARG A 88 1.62 -9.78 12.32
C ARG A 88 0.78 -8.54 12.03
N VAL A 89 -0.54 -8.67 12.10
CA VAL A 89 -1.47 -7.54 11.85
C VAL A 89 -1.41 -6.54 13.01
N VAL A 90 -1.25 -5.26 12.67
CA VAL A 90 -1.23 -4.12 13.61
C VAL A 90 -2.34 -3.10 13.31
N TYR A 91 -2.99 -3.22 12.16
CA TYR A 91 -4.19 -2.50 11.76
C TYR A 91 -4.95 -3.32 10.72
N GLU A 92 -6.28 -3.26 10.76
CA GLU A 92 -7.16 -3.92 9.79
C GLU A 92 -8.43 -3.11 9.59
N ASP A 93 -8.84 -2.97 8.34
CA ASP A 93 -10.15 -2.46 7.94
C ASP A 93 -10.79 -3.37 6.88
N ASN A 94 -11.86 -2.92 6.22
CA ASN A 94 -12.59 -3.72 5.24
C ASN A 94 -11.79 -4.08 3.98
N VAL A 95 -10.75 -3.31 3.62
CA VAL A 95 -10.03 -3.43 2.35
C VAL A 95 -8.53 -3.64 2.49
N GLN A 96 -7.93 -3.32 3.65
CA GLN A 96 -6.50 -3.44 3.87
C GLN A 96 -6.14 -3.93 5.27
N VAL A 97 -4.90 -4.42 5.38
CA VAL A 97 -4.23 -4.71 6.65
C VAL A 97 -2.86 -4.04 6.65
N VAL A 98 -2.42 -3.55 7.80
CA VAL A 98 -1.01 -3.18 8.02
C VAL A 98 -0.39 -4.27 8.88
N THR A 99 0.75 -4.78 8.42
CA THR A 99 1.44 -5.89 9.10
C THR A 99 2.91 -5.61 9.30
N THR A 100 3.48 -6.14 10.38
CA THR A 100 4.93 -6.20 10.59
C THR A 100 5.49 -7.56 10.16
N PRO A 101 6.72 -7.63 9.64
CA PRO A 101 7.36 -8.89 9.30
C PRO A 101 7.48 -9.81 10.51
N PHE A 102 7.36 -11.11 10.30
CA PHE A 102 7.68 -12.09 11.33
C PHE A 102 9.19 -12.07 11.59
N SER A 103 9.58 -11.47 12.70
CA SER A 103 10.99 -11.21 13.02
C SER A 103 11.60 -12.30 13.89
N TYR A 104 10.77 -13.11 14.57
CA TYR A 104 11.21 -14.22 15.40
C TYR A 104 10.54 -15.54 15.00
N PRO A 105 11.21 -16.70 15.21
CA PRO A 105 10.64 -18.01 14.90
C PRO A 105 9.31 -18.31 15.60
N ALA A 106 9.07 -17.74 16.79
CA ALA A 106 7.81 -17.87 17.51
C ALA A 106 6.62 -17.18 16.80
N ASP A 107 6.90 -16.21 15.94
CA ASP A 107 5.89 -15.53 15.13
C ASP A 107 5.56 -16.31 13.85
N TRP A 108 6.36 -17.33 13.52
CA TRP A 108 6.15 -18.10 12.31
C TRP A 108 4.97 -19.06 12.48
N PRO A 109 4.03 -19.08 11.52
CA PRO A 109 2.89 -20.00 11.51
C PRO A 109 3.29 -21.44 11.10
N PHE A 110 4.48 -21.88 11.51
CA PHE A 110 4.98 -23.25 11.36
C PHE A 110 4.92 -24.03 12.68
N SER A 111 4.47 -23.41 13.78
CA SER A 111 4.20 -24.09 15.04
C SER A 111 2.87 -24.86 14.95
N ARG A 112 3.03 -26.14 14.58
CA ARG A 112 2.10 -27.29 14.63
C ARG A 112 1.05 -27.42 13.53
#